data_AF-A0A956SLC5-F1
#
_entry.id   AF-A0A956SLC5-F1
#
_cell.length_a   1.000
_cell.length_b   1.000
_cell.length_c   1.000
_cell.angle_alpha   90.00
_cell.angle_beta   90.00
_cell.angle_gamma   90.00
#
_symmetry.space_group_name_H-M   'P 1'
#
loop_
_entity.id
_entity.type
_entity.pdbx_description
1 polymer ?
#
loop_
_entity_poly.entity_id
_entity_poly.type
_entity_poly.pdbx_seq_one_letter_code
_entity_poly.pdbx_strand_id
1 'polypeptide(L)'
;MITQKDLIKQNERPYSSTQKLTMTAMFIALNIVLNQITIPIGTTIEIGFAFLPIAIMAYLFGPVRAGGAAIFADIFGFFLRPNGFFFPGFTLNMGIAAAIYGIFLYKKPVTLKRVAITVLVVDIIVSLILTPIWLNIMYQTNLFAIPRVIKTIILYPINVGLLYSNLTFVHQFFGKKNR
;
A
#
# COMPACT_ATOMS: atom_id res chain seq x y z
N MET A 1 36.42 -14.86 9.62
CA MET A 1 36.08 -14.99 8.18
C MET A 1 34.64 -14.59 7.99
N ILE A 2 34.39 -13.34 7.60
CA ILE A 2 33.05 -12.89 7.19
C ILE A 2 32.99 -13.16 5.69
N THR A 3 32.09 -14.05 5.28
CA THR A 3 32.02 -14.62 3.93
C THR A 3 31.72 -13.53 2.91
N GLN A 4 32.49 -13.45 1.81
CA GLN A 4 32.32 -12.45 0.76
C GLN A 4 30.91 -12.40 0.13
N LYS A 5 30.11 -13.46 0.28
CA LYS A 5 28.69 -13.49 -0.13
C LYS A 5 27.81 -12.51 0.67
N ASP A 6 28.17 -12.20 1.91
CA ASP A 6 27.41 -11.28 2.77
C ASP A 6 27.67 -9.80 2.41
N LEU A 7 28.87 -9.50 1.88
CA LEU A 7 29.24 -8.16 1.40
C LEU A 7 28.65 -7.85 0.01
N ILE A 8 28.48 -8.86 -0.85
CA ILE A 8 27.95 -8.68 -2.20
C ILE A 8 26.42 -8.52 -2.20
N LYS A 9 25.70 -9.06 -1.20
CA LYS A 9 24.23 -8.98 -1.15
C LYS A 9 23.69 -7.73 -0.44
N GLN A 10 24.53 -7.02 0.33
CA GLN A 10 24.15 -5.80 1.06
C GLN A 10 24.16 -4.53 0.18
N ASN A 11 24.81 -4.58 -0.98
CA ASN A 11 25.26 -3.39 -1.72
C ASN A 11 24.42 -3.02 -2.97
N GLU A 12 23.19 -3.52 -3.11
CA GLU A 12 22.34 -3.21 -4.29
C GLU A 12 21.35 -2.04 -4.09
N ARG A 13 21.54 -1.16 -3.10
CA ARG A 13 20.72 0.06 -3.00
C ARG A 13 21.57 1.31 -2.78
N PRO A 14 21.47 2.33 -3.66
CA PRO A 14 22.34 3.53 -3.66
C PRO A 14 22.07 4.52 -2.50
N TYR A 15 21.39 4.07 -1.44
CA TYR A 15 20.93 4.93 -0.35
C TYR A 15 21.49 4.44 0.99
N SER A 16 22.03 5.39 1.78
CA SER A 16 22.49 5.12 3.15
C SER A 16 21.33 4.69 4.06
N SER A 17 21.65 4.07 5.19
CA SER A 17 20.63 3.67 6.18
C SER A 17 19.81 4.86 6.69
N THR A 18 20.45 6.02 6.88
CA THR A 18 19.79 7.28 7.25
C THR A 18 18.87 7.79 6.15
N GLN A 19 19.31 7.80 4.88
CA GLN A 19 18.47 8.22 3.76
C GLN A 19 17.22 7.35 3.60
N LYS A 20 17.36 6.02 3.76
CA LYS A 20 16.22 5.10 3.70
C LYS A 20 15.20 5.40 4.81
N LEU A 21 15.67 5.71 6.02
CA LEU A 21 14.79 6.09 7.14
C LEU A 21 14.05 7.39 6.85
N THR A 22 14.77 8.43 6.40
CA THR A 22 14.15 9.73 6.10
C THR A 22 13.14 9.63 4.97
N MET A 23 13.44 8.90 3.89
CA MET A 23 12.49 8.68 2.80
C MET A 23 11.25 7.90 3.27
N THR A 24 11.42 6.88 4.10
CA THR A 24 10.28 6.16 4.70
C THR A 24 9.40 7.12 5.52
N ALA A 25 9.99 7.97 6.36
CA ALA A 25 9.25 8.98 7.13
C ALA A 25 8.49 9.97 6.22
N MET A 26 9.12 10.45 5.14
CA MET A 26 8.46 11.33 4.17
C MET A 26 7.26 10.66 3.51
N PHE A 27 7.37 9.38 3.11
CA PHE A 27 6.25 8.65 2.50
C PHE A 27 5.13 8.35 3.50
N ILE A 28 5.45 8.11 4.78
CA ILE A 28 4.45 7.99 5.85
C ILE A 28 3.70 9.32 6.01
N ALA A 29 4.41 10.43 6.09
CA ALA A 29 3.79 11.75 6.18
C ALA A 29 2.90 12.03 4.95
N LEU A 30 3.38 11.71 3.74
CA LEU A 30 2.60 11.86 2.52
C LEU A 30 1.35 10.97 2.51
N ASN A 31 1.44 9.73 3.00
CA ASN A 31 0.29 8.84 3.15
C ASN A 31 -0.77 9.47 4.06
N ILE A 32 -0.36 10.00 5.22
CA ILE A 32 -1.27 10.63 6.19
C ILE A 32 -1.96 11.86 5.59
N VAL A 33 -1.24 12.68 4.82
CA VAL A 33 -1.82 13.84 4.14
C VAL A 33 -2.80 13.40 3.04
N LEU A 34 -2.43 12.43 2.22
CA LEU A 34 -3.31 11.93 1.14
C LEU A 34 -4.52 11.17 1.66
N ASN A 35 -4.44 10.56 2.85
CA ASN A 35 -5.60 9.96 3.50
C ASN A 35 -6.67 11.02 3.84
N GLN A 36 -6.25 12.26 4.11
CA GLN A 36 -7.19 13.36 4.38
C GLN A 36 -7.87 13.87 3.11
N ILE A 37 -7.22 13.74 1.95
CA ILE A 37 -7.74 14.17 0.65
C ILE A 37 -8.41 12.96 0.00
N THR A 38 -9.60 12.62 0.47
CA THR A 38 -10.43 11.56 -0.12
C THR A 38 -11.56 12.21 -0.92
N ILE A 39 -11.75 11.80 -2.18
CA ILE A 39 -12.81 12.35 -3.04
C ILE A 39 -14.03 11.42 -2.97
N PRO A 40 -15.14 11.84 -2.35
CA PRO A 40 -16.37 11.06 -2.36
C PRO A 40 -17.00 11.11 -3.75
N ILE A 41 -17.30 9.94 -4.32
CA ILE A 41 -18.14 9.79 -5.52
C ILE A 41 -19.48 9.22 -5.06
N GLY A 42 -20.44 10.13 -4.83
CA GLY A 42 -21.76 9.80 -4.31
C GLY A 42 -21.79 9.61 -2.79
N THR A 43 -22.76 8.85 -2.28
CA THR A 43 -23.02 8.68 -0.84
C THR A 43 -22.32 7.47 -0.20
N THR A 44 -21.69 6.59 -0.99
CA THR A 44 -21.15 5.30 -0.51
C THR A 44 -19.73 4.97 -1.02
N ILE A 45 -19.31 5.58 -2.13
CA ILE A 45 -18.02 5.29 -2.78
C ILE A 45 -17.09 6.47 -2.56
N GLU A 46 -15.87 6.17 -2.12
CA GLU A 46 -14.84 7.15 -1.84
C GLU A 46 -13.55 6.67 -2.51
N ILE A 47 -12.89 7.56 -3.23
CA ILE A 47 -11.59 7.29 -3.84
C ILE A 47 -10.52 7.82 -2.88
N GLY A 48 -9.80 6.90 -2.24
CA GLY A 48 -8.67 7.22 -1.37
C GLY A 48 -7.36 7.16 -2.12
N PHE A 49 -6.50 8.18 -1.95
CA PHE A 49 -5.16 8.22 -2.58
C PHE A 49 -4.05 7.73 -1.66
N ALA A 50 -4.37 7.38 -0.41
CA ALA A 50 -3.43 6.96 0.61
C ALA A 50 -2.62 5.71 0.21
N PHE A 51 -3.16 4.83 -0.64
CA PHE A 51 -2.41 3.63 -1.06
C PHE A 51 -1.20 3.97 -1.96
N LEU A 52 -1.16 5.14 -2.60
CA LEU A 52 -0.10 5.49 -3.56
C LEU A 52 1.29 5.61 -2.88
N PRO A 53 1.52 6.42 -1.83
CA PRO A 53 2.84 6.54 -1.21
C PRO A 53 3.34 5.21 -0.63
N ILE A 54 2.43 4.40 -0.08
CA ILE A 54 2.76 3.07 0.44
C ILE A 54 3.20 2.15 -0.70
N ALA A 55 2.51 2.17 -1.84
CA ALA A 55 2.90 1.36 -3.00
C ALA A 55 4.25 1.79 -3.59
N ILE A 56 4.54 3.09 -3.67
CA ILE A 56 5.87 3.61 -4.05
C ILE A 56 6.93 3.07 -3.09
N MET A 57 6.65 3.17 -1.78
CA MET A 57 7.54 2.68 -0.75
C MET A 57 7.78 1.17 -0.87
N ALA A 58 6.74 0.40 -1.20
CA ALA A 58 6.84 -1.04 -1.44
C ALA A 58 7.67 -1.37 -2.68
N TYR A 59 7.52 -0.59 -3.76
CA TYR A 59 8.32 -0.70 -4.98
C TYR A 59 9.81 -0.39 -4.75
N LEU A 60 10.11 0.67 -3.97
CA LEU A 60 11.49 1.12 -3.72
C LEU A 60 12.18 0.32 -2.60
N PHE A 61 11.45 0.05 -1.52
CA PHE A 61 12.02 -0.48 -0.29
C PHE A 61 11.73 -1.95 -0.02
N GLY A 62 10.79 -2.56 -0.74
CA GLY A 62 10.40 -3.96 -0.61
C GLY A 62 9.32 -4.20 0.46
N PRO A 63 8.85 -5.45 0.60
CA PRO A 63 7.65 -5.78 1.37
C PRO A 63 7.76 -5.53 2.87
N VAL A 64 8.90 -5.88 3.49
CA VAL A 64 9.07 -5.82 4.96
C VAL A 64 9.01 -4.37 5.47
N ARG A 65 9.72 -3.45 4.79
CA ARG A 65 9.78 -2.03 5.22
C ARG A 65 8.49 -1.30 4.91
N ALA A 66 7.87 -1.57 3.76
CA ALA A 66 6.59 -0.98 3.40
C ALA A 66 5.45 -1.48 4.29
N GLY A 67 5.44 -2.78 4.63
CA GLY A 67 4.48 -3.35 5.58
C GLY A 67 4.54 -2.67 6.94
N GLY A 68 5.74 -2.57 7.52
CA GLY A 68 5.94 -1.88 8.80
C GLY A 68 5.54 -0.41 8.73
N ALA A 69 5.97 0.31 7.70
CA ALA A 69 5.63 1.72 7.53
C ALA A 69 4.14 1.97 7.30
N ALA A 70 3.42 1.07 6.62
CA ALA A 70 1.97 1.15 6.44
C ALA A 70 1.23 0.98 7.77
N ILE A 71 1.67 0.04 8.61
CA ILE A 71 1.15 -0.13 9.97
C ILE A 71 1.36 1.15 10.78
N PHE A 72 2.58 1.72 10.76
CA PHE A 72 2.84 2.98 11.44
C PHE A 72 1.99 4.12 10.90
N ALA A 73 1.87 4.26 9.58
CA ALA A 73 1.08 5.31 8.96
C ALA A 73 -0.40 5.24 9.34
N ASP A 74 -0.96 4.04 9.45
CA ASP A 74 -2.34 3.82 9.86
C ASP A 74 -2.57 4.20 11.33
N ILE A 75 -1.69 3.75 12.24
CA ILE A 75 -1.75 4.11 13.67
C ILE A 75 -1.63 5.62 13.85
N PHE A 76 -0.62 6.26 13.24
CA PHE A 76 -0.44 7.71 13.34
C PHE A 76 -1.57 8.49 12.66
N GLY A 77 -2.07 8.01 11.52
CA GLY A 77 -3.22 8.58 10.85
C GLY A 77 -4.47 8.58 11.73
N PHE A 78 -4.71 7.48 12.44
CA PHE A 78 -5.81 7.37 13.41
C PHE A 78 -5.64 8.35 14.59
N PHE A 79 -4.44 8.45 15.16
CA PHE A 79 -4.18 9.39 16.25
C PHE A 79 -4.40 10.85 15.86
N LEU A 80 -4.02 11.23 14.62
CA LEU A 80 -4.19 12.60 14.13
C LEU A 80 -5.65 12.92 13.81
N ARG A 81 -6.42 11.94 13.35
CA ARG A 81 -7.84 12.09 13.11
C ARG A 81 -8.55 10.77 13.43
N PRO A 82 -9.21 10.66 14.60
CA PRO A 82 -9.97 9.47 14.94
C PRO A 82 -11.24 9.41 14.09
N ASN A 83 -11.11 8.90 12.87
CA ASN A 83 -12.23 8.64 11.96
C ASN A 83 -12.86 7.30 12.36
N GLY A 84 -13.69 7.31 13.40
CA GLY A 84 -14.43 6.14 13.87
C GLY A 84 -13.66 5.27 14.86
N PHE A 85 -14.03 3.98 14.93
CA PHE A 85 -13.48 3.03 15.89
C PHE A 85 -12.15 2.44 15.39
N PHE A 86 -11.09 2.55 16.19
CA PHE A 86 -9.82 1.88 15.89
C PHE A 86 -9.95 0.38 16.09
N PHE A 87 -9.72 -0.38 15.03
CA PHE A 87 -9.67 -1.83 15.10
C PHE A 87 -8.32 -2.33 14.56
N PRO A 88 -7.52 -3.05 15.37
CA PRO A 88 -6.19 -3.51 14.97
C PRO A 88 -6.17 -4.36 13.68
N GLY A 89 -7.27 -5.04 13.35
CA GLY A 89 -7.39 -5.78 12.09
C GLY A 89 -7.34 -4.90 10.84
N PHE A 90 -7.80 -3.65 10.90
CA PHE A 90 -7.66 -2.72 9.77
C PHE A 90 -6.22 -2.21 9.61
N THR A 91 -5.48 -2.08 10.70
CA THR A 91 -4.04 -1.81 10.67
C THR A 91 -3.27 -2.98 10.04
N LEU A 92 -3.65 -4.23 10.37
CA LEU A 92 -3.09 -5.42 9.72
C LEU A 92 -3.39 -5.45 8.22
N ASN A 93 -4.58 -5.02 7.81
CA ASN A 93 -4.94 -4.90 6.39
C ASN A 93 -3.98 -3.97 5.64
N MET A 94 -3.64 -2.82 6.22
CA MET A 94 -2.68 -1.88 5.61
C MET A 94 -1.28 -2.49 5.47
N GLY A 95 -0.82 -3.21 6.50
CA GLY A 95 0.45 -3.93 6.47
C GLY A 95 0.49 -5.02 5.39
N ILE A 96 -0.57 -5.82 5.28
CA ILE A 96 -0.69 -6.91 4.30
C ILE A 96 -0.78 -6.35 2.88
N ALA A 97 -1.58 -5.30 2.65
CA ALA A 97 -1.67 -4.64 1.35
C ALA A 97 -0.29 -4.14 0.89
N ALA A 98 0.43 -3.45 1.77
CA ALA A 98 1.78 -2.96 1.51
C ALA A 98 2.79 -4.09 1.24
N ALA A 99 2.68 -5.20 1.97
CA ALA A 99 3.51 -6.37 1.74
C ALA A 99 3.22 -7.01 0.36
N ILE A 100 1.96 -7.14 -0.04
CA ILE A 100 1.55 -7.66 -1.35
C ILE A 100 2.10 -6.75 -2.46
N TYR A 101 1.94 -5.43 -2.34
CA TYR A 101 2.55 -4.48 -3.27
C TYR A 101 4.07 -4.70 -3.37
N GLY A 102 4.74 -4.91 -2.23
CA GLY A 102 6.17 -5.19 -2.20
C GLY A 102 6.54 -6.49 -2.90
N ILE A 103 5.81 -7.59 -2.69
CA ILE A 103 6.14 -8.90 -3.27
C ILE A 103 6.01 -8.88 -4.80
N PHE A 104 4.97 -8.24 -5.32
CA PHE A 104 4.68 -8.25 -6.75
C PHE A 104 5.44 -7.19 -7.55
N LEU A 105 5.71 -6.02 -6.95
CA LEU A 105 6.32 -4.89 -7.67
C LEU A 105 7.83 -4.73 -7.39
N TYR A 106 8.35 -5.25 -6.28
CA TYR A 106 9.75 -5.03 -5.93
C TYR A 106 10.73 -5.68 -6.93
N LYS A 107 11.74 -4.90 -7.37
CA LYS A 107 12.78 -5.29 -8.36
C LYS A 107 12.25 -5.84 -9.69
N LYS A 108 11.03 -5.48 -10.07
CA LYS A 108 10.36 -6.00 -11.27
C LYS A 108 9.96 -4.85 -12.20
N PRO A 109 9.97 -5.06 -13.54
CA PRO A 109 9.44 -4.06 -14.47
C PRO A 109 7.96 -3.81 -14.20
N VAL A 110 7.57 -2.53 -14.22
CA VAL A 110 6.20 -2.07 -14.06
C VAL A 110 5.46 -2.35 -15.37
N THR A 111 4.56 -3.33 -15.36
CA THR A 111 3.70 -3.65 -16.51
C THR A 111 2.25 -3.60 -16.09
N LEU A 112 1.37 -3.15 -16.99
CA LEU A 112 -0.06 -3.02 -16.72
C LEU A 112 -0.67 -4.32 -16.18
N LYS A 113 -0.28 -5.47 -16.76
CA LYS A 113 -0.72 -6.80 -16.31
C LYS A 113 -0.35 -7.08 -14.86
N ARG A 114 0.87 -6.75 -14.43
CA ARG A 114 1.32 -7.00 -13.05
C ARG A 114 0.64 -6.08 -12.05
N VAL A 115 0.47 -4.80 -12.41
CA VAL A 115 -0.25 -3.84 -11.57
C VAL A 115 -1.70 -4.30 -11.37
N ALA A 116 -2.37 -4.68 -12.46
CA ALA A 116 -3.73 -5.23 -12.40
C ALA A 116 -3.82 -6.46 -11.49
N ILE A 117 -2.95 -7.45 -11.68
CA ILE A 117 -2.92 -8.65 -10.82
C ILE A 117 -2.67 -8.29 -9.36
N THR A 118 -1.77 -7.34 -9.08
CA THR A 118 -1.45 -6.96 -7.70
C THR A 118 -2.63 -6.29 -7.02
N VAL A 119 -3.27 -5.33 -7.69
CA VAL A 119 -4.47 -4.66 -7.16
C VAL A 119 -5.60 -5.68 -6.96
N LEU A 120 -5.78 -6.61 -7.89
CA LEU A 120 -6.78 -7.67 -7.79
C LEU A 120 -6.53 -8.56 -6.57
N VAL A 121 -5.28 -8.97 -6.33
CA VAL A 121 -4.91 -9.78 -5.17
C VAL A 121 -5.15 -9.02 -3.86
N VAL A 122 -4.79 -7.73 -3.81
CA VAL A 122 -5.07 -6.88 -2.65
C VAL A 122 -6.57 -6.73 -2.42
N ASP A 123 -7.36 -6.48 -3.45
CA ASP A 123 -8.81 -6.32 -3.35
C ASP A 123 -9.49 -7.60 -2.89
N ILE A 124 -9.08 -8.76 -3.40
CA ILE A 124 -9.63 -10.05 -2.95
C ILE A 124 -9.25 -10.33 -1.48
N ILE A 125 -7.97 -10.26 -1.13
CA ILE A 125 -7.51 -10.64 0.20
C ILE A 125 -7.99 -9.61 1.23
N VAL A 126 -7.71 -8.33 0.99
CA VAL A 126 -7.93 -7.28 1.97
C VAL A 126 -9.38 -6.80 1.96
N SER A 127 -9.91 -6.42 0.79
CA SER A 127 -11.22 -5.78 0.69
C SER A 127 -12.38 -6.79 0.76
N LEU A 128 -12.23 -7.99 0.20
CA LEU A 128 -13.30 -9.00 0.15
C LEU A 128 -13.24 -10.08 1.23
N ILE A 129 -12.06 -10.43 1.76
CA ILE A 129 -11.95 -11.47 2.80
C ILE A 129 -11.72 -10.85 4.18
N LEU A 130 -10.61 -10.14 4.38
CA LEU A 130 -10.23 -9.66 5.71
C LEU A 130 -11.19 -8.59 6.22
N THR A 131 -11.54 -7.60 5.39
CA THR A 131 -12.41 -6.49 5.81
C THR A 131 -13.79 -6.97 6.28
N PRO A 132 -14.52 -7.87 5.57
CA PRO A 132 -15.78 -8.40 6.08
C PRO A 132 -15.66 -9.27 7.33
N ILE A 133 -14.55 -10.02 7.51
CA ILE A 133 -14.29 -10.77 8.74
C ILE A 133 -14.22 -9.82 9.94
N TRP A 134 -13.47 -8.73 9.82
CA TRP A 134 -13.35 -7.73 10.90
C TRP A 134 -14.70 -7.09 11.24
N LEU A 135 -15.51 -6.81 10.23
CA LEU A 135 -16.83 -6.21 10.43
C LEU A 135 -17.84 -7.17 11.02
N ASN A 136 -17.78 -8.45 10.67
CA ASN A 136 -18.58 -9.46 11.32
C ASN A 136 -18.23 -9.58 12.81
N ILE A 137 -16.94 -9.50 13.16
CA ILE A 137 -16.49 -9.50 14.56
C ILE A 137 -16.97 -8.25 15.32
N MET A 138 -16.90 -7.07 14.70
CA MET A 138 -17.24 -5.80 15.36
C MET A 138 -18.74 -5.52 15.44
N TYR A 139 -19.47 -5.78 14.35
CA TYR A 139 -20.85 -5.32 14.16
C TYR A 139 -21.83 -6.47 13.90
N GLN A 140 -21.38 -7.73 13.92
CA GLN A 140 -22.19 -8.93 13.64
C GLN A 140 -22.93 -8.88 12.29
N THR A 141 -22.40 -8.12 11.32
CA THR A 141 -22.97 -8.02 9.98
C THR A 141 -22.69 -9.27 9.15
N ASN A 142 -23.52 -9.54 8.14
CA ASN A 142 -23.32 -10.65 7.20
C ASN A 142 -21.92 -10.58 6.53
N LEU A 143 -21.23 -11.73 6.51
CA LEU A 143 -19.90 -11.88 5.89
C LEU A 143 -19.91 -11.52 4.40
N PHE A 144 -20.99 -11.82 3.69
CA PHE A 144 -21.17 -11.50 2.28
C PHE A 144 -22.03 -10.24 2.11
N ALA A 145 -21.38 -9.08 2.16
CA ALA A 145 -22.03 -7.81 1.86
C ALA A 145 -21.92 -7.51 0.35
N ILE A 146 -23.02 -7.73 -0.39
CA ILE A 146 -23.15 -7.40 -1.83
C ILE A 146 -22.65 -5.96 -2.15
N PRO A 147 -22.97 -4.93 -1.33
CA PRO A 147 -22.48 -3.56 -1.60
C PRO A 147 -20.95 -3.44 -1.66
N ARG A 148 -20.20 -4.28 -0.92
CA ARG A 148 -18.73 -4.27 -0.93
C ARG A 148 -18.16 -4.83 -2.21
N VAL A 149 -18.75 -5.90 -2.72
CA VAL A 149 -18.35 -6.50 -3.99
C VAL A 149 -18.53 -5.48 -5.12
N ILE A 150 -19.69 -4.82 -5.16
CA ILE A 150 -19.99 -3.78 -6.15
C ILE A 150 -18.98 -2.62 -6.05
N LYS A 151 -18.76 -2.10 -4.83
CA LYS A 151 -17.78 -1.02 -4.60
C LYS A 151 -16.37 -1.40 -5.05
N THR A 152 -15.94 -2.63 -4.74
CA THR A 152 -14.60 -3.12 -5.12
C THR A 152 -14.45 -3.25 -6.63
N ILE A 153 -15.47 -3.78 -7.33
CA ILE A 153 -15.46 -3.90 -8.80
C ILE A 153 -15.42 -2.53 -9.49
N ILE A 154 -16.16 -1.54 -8.98
CA ILE A 154 -16.17 -0.17 -9.54
C ILE A 154 -14.84 0.54 -9.31
N LEU A 155 -14.24 0.40 -8.12
CA LEU A 155 -12.98 1.04 -7.77
C LEU A 155 -11.76 0.34 -8.40
N TYR A 156 -11.86 -0.94 -8.72
CA TYR A 156 -10.78 -1.71 -9.31
C TYR A 156 -10.09 -1.04 -10.52
N PRO A 157 -10.79 -0.66 -11.61
CA PRO A 157 -10.14 -0.04 -12.77
C PRO A 157 -9.48 1.30 -12.42
N ILE A 158 -10.08 2.06 -11.49
CA ILE A 158 -9.57 3.35 -11.01
C ILE A 158 -8.25 3.13 -10.25
N ASN A 159 -8.24 2.20 -9.30
CA ASN A 159 -7.07 1.86 -8.50
C ASN A 159 -5.91 1.34 -9.37
N VAL A 160 -6.21 0.49 -10.36
CA VAL A 160 -5.21 0.01 -11.33
C VAL A 160 -4.61 1.16 -12.13
N GLY A 161 -5.45 2.07 -12.65
CA GLY A 161 -5.01 3.23 -13.43
C GLY A 161 -4.14 4.19 -12.61
N LEU A 162 -4.59 4.53 -11.40
CA LEU A 162 -3.85 5.39 -10.48
C LEU A 162 -2.50 4.79 -10.10
N LEU A 163 -2.47 3.51 -9.74
CA LEU A 163 -1.24 2.81 -9.35
C LEU A 163 -0.26 2.71 -10.53
N TYR A 164 -0.76 2.37 -11.72
CA TYR A 164 0.08 2.26 -12.92
C TYR A 164 0.70 3.60 -13.31
N SER A 165 -0.10 4.68 -13.33
CA SER A 165 0.39 6.02 -13.62
C SER A 165 1.45 6.46 -12.61
N ASN A 166 1.17 6.25 -11.32
CA ASN A 166 2.08 6.63 -10.24
C ASN A 166 3.42 5.87 -10.30
N LEU A 167 3.38 4.56 -10.53
CA LEU A 167 4.60 3.75 -10.65
C LEU A 167 5.40 4.06 -11.91
N THR A 168 4.72 4.36 -13.01
CA THR A 168 5.38 4.76 -14.27
C THR A 168 6.10 6.09 -14.07
N PHE A 169 5.47 7.06 -13.42
CA PHE A 169 6.08 8.32 -13.04
C PHE A 169 7.31 8.09 -12.15
N VAL A 170 7.18 7.33 -11.06
CA VAL A 170 8.30 7.00 -10.17
C VAL A 170 9.42 6.28 -10.93
N HIS A 171 9.10 5.35 -11.82
CA HIS A 171 10.08 4.65 -12.63
C HIS A 171 10.84 5.59 -13.57
N GLN A 172 10.20 6.61 -14.15
CA GLN A 172 10.87 7.62 -14.97
C GLN A 172 11.84 8.48 -14.15
N PHE A 173 11.45 8.87 -12.93
CA PHE A 173 12.29 9.71 -12.06
C PHE A 173 13.45 8.94 -11.41
N PHE A 174 13.20 7.73 -10.90
CA PHE A 174 14.20 6.95 -10.17
C PHE A 174 14.93 5.91 -11.04
N GLY A 175 14.32 5.43 -12.13
CA GLY A 175 14.92 4.46 -13.05
C GLY A 175 16.02 5.06 -13.95
N LYS A 176 16.03 6.38 -14.15
CA LYS A 176 17.07 7.06 -14.94
C LYS A 176 18.41 7.17 -14.19
N LYS A 177 18.43 7.02 -12.86
CA LYS A 177 19.66 7.08 -12.03
C LYS A 177 20.45 5.75 -11.99
N ASN A 178 19.90 4.67 -12.55
CA ASN A 178 20.49 3.32 -12.52
C ASN A 178 20.92 2.82 -13.92
N ARG A 179 21.17 3.74 -14.85
CA ARG A 179 21.97 3.49 -16.06
C ARG A 179 23.22 4.36 -16.00
#